data_AF-A0A561TYN3-F1
#
_entry.id   AF-A0A561TYN3-F1
#
_cell.length_a   1.000
_cell.length_b   1.000
_cell.length_c   1.000
_cell.angle_alpha   90.00
_cell.angle_beta   90.00
_cell.angle_gamma   90.00
#
_symmetry.space_group_name_H-M   'P 1'
#
loop_
_entity.id
_entity.type
_entity.pdbx_description
1 polymer ?
#
loop_
_entity_poly.entity_id
_entity_poly.type
_entity_poly.pdbx_seq_one_letter_code
_entity_poly.pdbx_strand_id
1 'polypeptide(L)'
;MTLPRQRGLTEQAADAAIDTACRLLRLPSIRNEFNEIADRAIKDQMTYRGFLAELLMTECDDRARRRSERRIKAAGFPREKSLRAFDFDANPNIDAGTVHTLASCEWIKKSQPLCLIGDSGTGKSHMLIALGTEAAMKGYRVRYTLATKLVNELVEAADEKQLNKTIARYGRVDLLCIDELGYMELDRRGEPNCSSRC
;
A
#
# COMPACT_ATOMS: atom_id res chain seq x y z
N MET A 1 14.56 -2.95 -51.07
CA MET A 1 13.32 -2.70 -50.29
C MET A 1 13.36 -1.27 -49.79
N THR A 2 12.80 -0.36 -50.57
CA THR A 2 12.64 1.06 -50.24
C THR A 2 11.48 1.21 -49.26
N LEU A 3 11.77 1.67 -48.04
CA LEU A 3 10.75 2.06 -47.08
C LEU A 3 9.93 3.20 -47.70
N PRO A 4 8.60 3.08 -47.83
CA PRO A 4 7.78 4.16 -48.35
C PRO A 4 7.88 5.34 -47.38
N ARG A 5 8.27 6.49 -47.94
CA ARG A 5 8.36 7.78 -47.26
C ARG A 5 6.97 8.12 -46.71
N GLN A 6 6.75 7.93 -45.41
CA GLN A 6 5.47 8.25 -44.77
C GLN A 6 5.18 9.73 -45.01
N ARG A 7 4.10 10.01 -45.76
CA ARG A 7 3.43 11.31 -45.72
C ARG A 7 3.22 11.64 -44.25
N GLY A 8 3.71 12.80 -43.81
CA GLY A 8 3.54 13.26 -42.44
C GLY A 8 2.07 13.09 -42.06
N LEU A 9 1.82 12.30 -41.01
CA LEU A 9 0.52 12.23 -40.39
C LEU A 9 0.13 13.67 -40.04
N THR A 10 -1.09 14.09 -40.39
CA THR A 10 -1.65 15.30 -39.80
C THR A 10 -1.67 15.12 -38.27
N GLU A 11 -1.54 16.20 -37.50
CA GLU A 11 -1.57 16.12 -36.03
C GLU A 11 -2.80 15.34 -35.54
N GLN A 12 -3.97 15.60 -36.13
CA GLN A 12 -5.20 14.85 -35.86
C GLN A 12 -5.08 13.34 -36.13
N ALA A 13 -4.39 12.93 -37.19
CA ALA A 13 -4.19 11.51 -37.49
C ALA A 13 -3.16 10.87 -36.55
N ALA A 14 -2.16 11.63 -36.09
CA ALA A 14 -1.23 11.20 -35.06
C ALA A 14 -1.95 10.99 -33.72
N ASP A 15 -2.79 11.94 -33.29
CA ASP A 15 -3.56 11.85 -32.04
C ASP A 15 -4.50 10.65 -32.03
N ALA A 16 -5.23 10.43 -33.13
CA ALA A 16 -6.10 9.26 -33.29
C ALA A 16 -5.33 7.93 -33.23
N ALA A 17 -4.13 7.89 -33.84
CA ALA A 17 -3.25 6.73 -33.78
C ALA A 17 -2.72 6.49 -32.35
N ILE A 18 -2.33 7.55 -31.64
CA ILE A 18 -1.89 7.48 -30.23
C ILE A 18 -3.01 6.96 -29.34
N ASP A 19 -4.23 7.51 -29.44
CA ASP A 19 -5.37 7.04 -28.65
C ASP A 19 -5.68 5.56 -28.91
N THR A 20 -5.69 5.15 -30.19
CA THR A 20 -5.93 3.75 -30.58
C THR A 20 -4.84 2.82 -30.03
N ALA A 21 -3.56 3.19 -30.19
CA ALA A 21 -2.43 2.42 -29.67
C ALA A 21 -2.48 2.31 -28.15
N CYS A 22 -2.80 3.40 -27.44
CA CYS A 22 -2.90 3.40 -25.98
C CYS A 22 -4.05 2.52 -25.48
N ARG A 23 -5.18 2.42 -26.19
CA ARG A 23 -6.25 1.46 -25.86
C ARG A 23 -5.76 0.02 -26.01
N LEU A 24 -5.11 -0.32 -27.12
CA LEU A 24 -4.62 -1.67 -27.41
C LEU A 24 -3.55 -2.12 -26.41
N LEU A 25 -2.59 -1.24 -26.11
CA LEU A 25 -1.49 -1.50 -25.17
C LEU A 25 -1.88 -1.27 -23.70
N ARG A 26 -3.11 -0.82 -23.45
CA ARG A 26 -3.65 -0.49 -22.12
C ARG A 26 -2.81 0.57 -21.39
N LEU A 27 -2.46 1.66 -22.04
CA LEU A 27 -1.67 2.78 -21.51
C LEU A 27 -2.59 3.96 -21.13
N PRO A 28 -3.43 3.86 -20.08
CA PRO A 28 -4.45 4.85 -19.77
C PRO A 28 -3.89 6.22 -19.37
N SER A 29 -2.71 6.28 -18.77
CA SER A 29 -2.16 7.55 -18.26
C SER A 29 -1.59 8.35 -19.43
N ILE A 30 -0.83 7.68 -20.31
CA ILE A 30 -0.42 8.27 -21.60
C ILE A 30 -1.64 8.76 -22.39
N ARG A 31 -2.66 7.90 -22.54
CA ARG A 31 -3.87 8.25 -23.29
C ARG A 31 -4.53 9.53 -22.81
N ASN A 32 -4.52 9.78 -21.51
CA ASN A 32 -5.18 10.93 -20.92
C ASN A 32 -4.30 12.18 -20.91
N GLU A 33 -2.97 12.02 -20.86
CA GLU A 33 -2.02 13.11 -20.57
C GLU A 33 -1.10 13.46 -21.74
N PHE A 34 -1.07 12.68 -22.83
CA PHE A 34 -0.09 12.86 -23.92
C PHE A 34 -0.15 14.26 -24.56
N ASN A 35 -1.34 14.85 -24.70
CA ASN A 35 -1.51 16.20 -25.26
C ASN A 35 -0.82 17.24 -24.38
N GLU A 36 -1.04 17.18 -23.06
CA GLU A 36 -0.43 18.13 -22.12
C GLU A 36 1.08 17.97 -22.08
N ILE A 37 1.58 16.73 -22.09
CA ILE A 37 3.01 16.43 -22.10
C ILE A 37 3.64 16.87 -23.44
N ALA A 38 2.93 16.75 -24.55
CA ALA A 38 3.40 17.23 -25.86
C ALA A 38 3.50 18.77 -25.89
N ASP A 39 2.48 19.48 -25.40
CA ASP A 39 2.48 20.95 -25.29
C ASP A 39 3.63 21.44 -24.40
N ARG A 40 3.88 20.75 -23.28
CA ARG A 40 5.00 21.02 -22.39
C ARG A 40 6.33 20.77 -23.07
N ALA A 41 6.48 19.66 -23.79
CA ALA A 41 7.68 19.31 -24.52
C ALA A 41 8.06 20.37 -25.58
N ILE A 42 7.07 20.98 -26.24
CA ILE A 42 7.28 22.09 -27.17
C ILE A 42 7.82 23.32 -26.44
N LYS A 43 7.20 23.70 -25.31
CA LYS A 43 7.59 24.86 -24.50
C LYS A 43 9.01 24.72 -23.93
N ASP A 44 9.31 23.53 -23.41
CA ASP A 44 10.57 23.23 -22.73
C ASP A 44 11.67 22.80 -23.73
N GLN A 45 11.38 22.83 -25.03
CA GLN A 45 12.27 22.40 -26.11
C GLN A 45 12.89 21.00 -25.86
N MET A 46 12.07 20.08 -25.39
CA MET A 46 12.52 18.72 -25.12
C MET A 46 12.96 18.02 -26.41
N THR A 47 14.04 17.25 -26.31
CA THR A 47 14.41 16.34 -27.41
C THR A 47 13.33 15.27 -27.58
N TYR A 48 13.19 14.70 -28.80
CA TYR A 48 12.26 13.59 -29.05
C TYR A 48 12.45 12.41 -28.10
N ARG A 49 13.71 12.11 -27.75
CA ARG A 49 14.05 11.06 -26.77
C ARG A 49 13.60 11.43 -25.35
N GLY A 50 13.73 12.70 -24.98
CA GLY A 50 13.26 13.22 -23.69
C GLY A 50 11.74 13.15 -23.56
N PHE A 51 11.01 13.62 -24.57
CA PHE A 51 9.55 13.54 -24.60
C PHE A 51 9.05 12.09 -24.47
N LEU A 52 9.61 11.17 -25.27
CA LEU A 52 9.23 9.75 -25.20
C LEU A 52 9.53 9.16 -23.83
N ALA A 53 10.65 9.52 -23.21
CA ALA A 53 11.02 9.06 -21.88
C ALA A 53 10.03 9.58 -20.82
N GLU A 54 9.69 10.88 -20.83
CA GLU A 54 8.72 11.46 -19.88
C GLU A 54 7.36 10.78 -20.00
N LEU A 55 6.86 10.61 -21.22
CA LEU A 55 5.57 9.96 -21.48
C LEU A 55 5.51 8.53 -20.90
N LEU A 56 6.57 7.74 -21.12
CA LEU A 56 6.66 6.38 -20.61
C LEU A 56 6.85 6.33 -19.10
N MET A 57 7.60 7.28 -18.52
CA MET A 57 7.81 7.37 -17.07
C MET A 57 6.50 7.73 -16.35
N THR A 58 5.70 8.68 -16.88
CA THR A 58 4.39 9.02 -16.33
C THR A 58 3.48 7.79 -16.21
N GLU A 59 3.44 6.94 -17.24
CA GLU A 59 2.69 5.69 -17.20
C GLU A 59 3.24 4.70 -16.17
N CYS A 60 4.56 4.55 -16.10
CA CYS A 60 5.22 3.66 -15.15
C CYS A 60 4.92 4.08 -13.71
N ASP A 61 5.05 5.36 -13.41
CA ASP A 61 4.87 5.94 -12.08
C ASP A 61 3.41 5.82 -11.63
N ASP A 62 2.47 6.14 -12.51
CA ASP A 62 1.05 6.04 -12.20
C ASP A 62 0.60 4.58 -12.02
N ARG A 63 1.16 3.64 -12.80
CA ARG A 63 0.96 2.20 -12.57
C ARG A 63 1.55 1.72 -11.25
N ALA A 64 2.75 2.17 -10.91
CA ALA A 64 3.39 1.83 -9.64
C ALA A 64 2.54 2.33 -8.47
N ARG A 65 2.09 3.59 -8.54
CA ARG A 65 1.20 4.20 -7.56
C ARG A 65 -0.11 3.43 -7.38
N ARG A 66 -0.87 3.20 -8.45
CA ARG A 66 -2.14 2.42 -8.41
C ARG A 66 -1.92 1.01 -7.86
N ARG A 67 -0.79 0.37 -8.20
CA ARG A 67 -0.45 -0.97 -7.70
C ARG A 67 -0.22 -0.94 -6.18
N SER A 68 0.49 0.06 -5.67
CA SER A 68 0.74 0.24 -4.24
C SER A 68 -0.54 0.59 -3.48
N GLU A 69 -1.35 1.53 -3.97
CA GLU A 69 -2.66 1.88 -3.40
C GLU A 69 -3.58 0.64 -3.29
N ARG A 70 -3.65 -0.17 -4.36
CA ARG A 70 -4.44 -1.41 -4.35
C ARG A 70 -3.93 -2.41 -3.31
N ARG A 71 -2.61 -2.51 -3.09
CA ARG A 71 -2.01 -3.41 -2.09
C ARG A 71 -2.29 -2.92 -0.67
N ILE A 72 -2.16 -1.61 -0.40
CA ILE A 72 -2.51 -1.02 0.89
C ILE A 72 -3.98 -1.30 1.21
N LYS A 73 -4.87 -1.06 0.24
CA LYS A 73 -6.30 -1.35 0.41
C LYS A 73 -6.58 -2.84 0.64
N ALA A 74 -5.90 -3.72 -0.10
CA ALA A 74 -6.05 -5.17 0.06
C ALA A 74 -5.54 -5.68 1.43
N ALA A 75 -4.62 -4.97 2.07
CA ALA A 75 -4.12 -5.32 3.39
C ALA A 75 -5.20 -5.24 4.47
N GLY A 76 -6.21 -4.37 4.30
CA GLY A 76 -7.35 -4.29 5.21
C GLY A 76 -7.04 -3.63 6.55
N PHE A 77 -6.14 -2.64 6.55
CA PHE A 77 -5.85 -1.86 7.77
C PHE A 77 -7.12 -1.13 8.25
N PRO A 78 -7.34 -1.05 9.58
CA PRO A 78 -8.53 -0.42 10.14
C PRO A 78 -8.50 1.12 10.05
N ARG A 79 -7.29 1.69 9.93
CA ARG A 79 -7.03 3.13 9.84
C ARG A 79 -5.82 3.35 8.94
N GLU A 80 -5.76 4.50 8.30
CA GLU A 80 -4.56 4.92 7.57
C GLU A 80 -3.54 5.49 8.57
N LYS A 81 -2.38 4.85 8.65
CA LYS A 81 -1.25 5.30 9.47
C LYS A 81 0.03 5.17 8.65
N SER A 82 0.85 6.21 8.69
CA SER A 82 2.15 6.24 8.02
C SER A 82 3.27 6.44 9.04
N LEU A 83 4.47 6.01 8.68
CA LEU A 83 5.66 6.27 9.50
C LEU A 83 5.97 7.77 9.58
N ARG A 84 5.67 8.54 8.51
CA ARG A 84 5.87 10.00 8.47
C ARG A 84 5.03 10.75 9.50
N ALA A 85 3.88 10.21 9.87
CA ALA A 85 2.99 10.77 10.88
C ALA A 85 3.24 10.19 12.28
N PHE A 86 4.30 9.37 12.46
CA PHE A 86 4.66 8.85 13.76
C PHE A 86 5.52 9.87 14.50
N ASP A 87 5.10 10.24 15.71
CA ASP A 87 5.83 11.14 16.58
C ASP A 87 6.85 10.32 17.40
N PHE A 88 8.12 10.41 17.02
CA PHE A 88 9.21 9.74 17.73
C PHE A 88 9.58 10.46 19.03
N ASP A 89 9.27 11.75 19.16
CA ASP A 89 9.55 12.53 20.37
C ASP A 89 8.57 12.15 21.50
N ALA A 90 7.36 11.73 21.14
CA ALA A 90 6.36 11.23 22.08
C ALA A 90 6.76 9.93 22.81
N ASN A 91 7.70 9.15 22.26
CA ASN A 91 8.20 7.94 22.91
C ASN A 91 9.71 7.76 22.68
N PRO A 92 10.56 8.28 23.59
CA PRO A 92 12.02 8.22 23.47
C PRO A 92 12.60 6.80 23.46
N ASN A 93 11.82 5.79 23.87
CA ASN A 93 12.24 4.39 23.86
C ASN A 93 12.21 3.76 22.45
N ILE A 94 11.64 4.46 21.45
CA ILE A 94 11.60 4.00 20.07
C ILE A 94 12.73 4.67 19.31
N ASP A 95 13.77 3.89 18.99
CA ASP A 95 14.85 4.36 18.13
C ASP A 95 14.37 4.51 16.68
N ALA A 96 14.37 5.76 16.20
CA ALA A 96 14.00 6.09 14.83
C ALA A 96 14.90 5.39 13.80
N GLY A 97 16.20 5.19 14.09
CA GLY A 97 17.13 4.50 13.20
C GLY A 97 16.72 3.03 12.95
N THR A 98 16.34 2.34 14.01
CA THR A 98 15.79 0.98 13.95
C THR A 98 14.48 0.94 13.17
N VAL A 99 13.57 1.88 13.40
CA VAL A 99 12.29 1.94 12.65
C VAL A 99 12.51 2.18 11.16
N HIS A 100 13.42 3.07 10.78
CA HIS A 100 13.81 3.26 9.38
C HIS A 100 14.43 2.01 8.76
N THR A 101 15.23 1.28 9.53
CA THR A 101 15.79 -0.01 9.11
C THR A 101 14.68 -1.05 8.91
N LEU A 102 13.69 -1.12 9.80
CA LEU A 102 12.52 -2.00 9.64
C LEU A 102 11.67 -1.60 8.42
N ALA A 103 11.54 -0.30 8.15
CA ALA A 103 10.85 0.23 6.98
C ALA A 103 11.54 -0.21 5.67
N SER A 104 12.83 -0.56 5.69
CA SER A 104 13.51 -1.16 4.54
C SER A 104 12.82 -2.44 4.02
N CYS A 105 12.11 -3.15 4.91
CA CYS A 105 11.45 -4.44 4.68
C CYS A 105 12.40 -5.60 4.36
N GLU A 106 13.70 -5.45 4.64
CA GLU A 106 14.67 -6.52 4.38
C GLU A 106 14.44 -7.75 5.27
N TRP A 107 13.93 -7.54 6.48
CA TRP A 107 13.53 -8.61 7.41
C TRP A 107 12.38 -9.48 6.85
N ILE A 108 11.48 -8.89 6.06
CA ILE A 108 10.39 -9.62 5.38
C ILE A 108 10.96 -10.58 4.34
N LYS A 109 11.93 -10.12 3.53
CA LYS A 109 12.61 -10.98 2.54
C LYS A 109 13.32 -12.17 3.18
N LYS A 110 13.86 -11.95 4.38
CA LYS A 110 14.53 -12.98 5.19
C LYS A 110 13.55 -13.85 5.99
N SER A 111 12.24 -13.63 5.86
CA SER A 111 11.19 -14.31 6.62
C SER A 111 11.40 -14.25 8.14
N GLN A 112 11.95 -13.15 8.64
CA GLN A 112 12.16 -12.95 10.06
C GLN A 112 10.87 -12.42 10.72
N PRO A 113 10.44 -12.93 11.88
CA PRO A 113 9.30 -12.36 12.59
C PRO A 113 9.69 -11.04 13.26
N LEU A 114 8.74 -10.10 13.32
CA LEU A 114 8.86 -8.87 14.09
C LEU A 114 7.79 -8.86 15.19
N CYS A 115 8.22 -8.70 16.43
CA CYS A 115 7.32 -8.54 17.58
C CYS A 115 7.54 -7.15 18.19
N LEU A 116 6.45 -6.41 18.40
CA LEU A 116 6.46 -5.10 19.03
C LEU A 116 6.00 -5.26 20.48
N ILE A 117 6.89 -5.01 21.44
CA ILE A 117 6.62 -5.19 22.88
C ILE A 117 6.71 -3.83 23.57
N GLY A 118 5.75 -3.54 24.46
CA GLY A 118 5.73 -2.32 25.27
C GLY A 118 4.36 -2.08 25.91
N ASP A 119 4.26 -1.06 26.76
CA ASP A 119 3.04 -0.74 27.50
C ASP A 119 1.89 -0.31 26.59
N SER A 120 0.65 -0.37 27.07
CA SER A 120 -0.51 0.15 26.32
C SER A 120 -0.34 1.64 26.01
N GLY A 121 -0.85 2.08 24.85
CA GLY A 121 -0.76 3.48 24.43
C GLY A 121 0.59 3.91 23.81
N THR A 122 1.61 3.06 23.77
CA THR A 122 2.95 3.37 23.21
C THR A 122 3.03 3.42 21.67
N GLY A 123 1.90 3.34 20.97
CA GLY A 123 1.86 3.43 19.51
C GLY A 123 2.13 2.12 18.75
N LYS A 124 2.14 0.96 19.41
CA LYS A 124 2.39 -0.36 18.76
C LYS A 124 1.49 -0.64 17.56
N SER A 125 0.17 -0.45 17.70
CA SER A 125 -0.77 -0.63 16.60
C SER A 125 -0.52 0.35 15.45
N HIS A 126 -0.14 1.61 15.76
CA HIS A 126 0.27 2.57 14.73
C HIS A 126 1.50 2.06 14.01
N MET A 127 2.54 1.65 14.74
CA MET A 127 3.79 1.16 14.18
C MET A 127 3.57 -0.08 13.30
N LEU A 128 2.74 -1.02 13.75
CA LEU A 128 2.36 -2.21 12.98
C LEU A 128 1.69 -1.85 11.66
N ILE A 129 0.69 -0.94 11.68
CA ILE A 129 0.00 -0.47 10.48
C ILE A 129 0.95 0.30 9.57
N ALA A 130 1.81 1.15 10.13
CA ALA A 130 2.73 1.98 9.37
C ALA A 130 3.81 1.13 8.66
N LEU A 131 4.43 0.18 9.36
CA LEU A 131 5.37 -0.78 8.76
C LEU A 131 4.68 -1.68 7.72
N GLY A 132 3.46 -2.13 7.99
CA GLY A 132 2.65 -2.87 7.03
C GLY A 132 2.32 -2.05 5.78
N THR A 133 2.07 -0.75 5.94
CA THR A 133 1.80 0.17 4.82
C THR A 133 3.06 0.36 3.96
N GLU A 134 4.23 0.56 4.58
CA GLU A 134 5.51 0.63 3.87
C GLU A 134 5.81 -0.66 3.09
N ALA A 135 5.53 -1.81 3.70
CA ALA A 135 5.68 -3.10 3.02
C ALA A 135 4.73 -3.21 1.80
N ALA A 136 3.47 -2.80 1.94
CA ALA A 136 2.52 -2.79 0.84
C ALA A 136 2.96 -1.84 -0.30
N MET A 137 3.52 -0.67 0.05
CA MET A 137 4.08 0.30 -0.91
C MET A 137 5.29 -0.26 -1.67
N LYS A 138 6.14 -1.03 -0.98
CA LYS A 138 7.28 -1.75 -1.58
C LYS A 138 6.90 -3.00 -2.35
N GLY A 139 5.61 -3.35 -2.31
CA GLY A 139 5.00 -4.33 -3.17
C GLY A 139 4.81 -5.71 -2.58
N TYR A 140 5.01 -5.84 -1.27
CA TYR A 140 4.63 -7.03 -0.53
C TYR A 140 3.11 -7.18 -0.45
N ARG A 141 2.65 -8.42 -0.42
CA ARG A 141 1.28 -8.80 -0.10
C ARG A 141 1.15 -8.79 1.41
N VAL A 142 0.48 -7.78 1.93
CA VAL A 142 0.29 -7.62 3.37
C VAL A 142 -1.14 -7.98 3.72
N ARG A 143 -1.36 -8.52 4.92
CA ARG A 143 -2.70 -8.69 5.51
C ARG A 143 -2.68 -8.28 6.96
N TYR A 144 -3.62 -7.43 7.35
CA TYR A 144 -3.89 -7.09 8.74
C TYR A 144 -5.05 -7.94 9.28
N THR A 145 -4.91 -8.41 10.52
CA THR A 145 -5.98 -9.05 11.26
C THR A 145 -5.80 -8.83 12.76
N LEU A 146 -6.91 -8.92 13.50
CA LEU A 146 -6.84 -9.00 14.96
C LEU A 146 -6.50 -10.43 15.37
N ALA A 147 -5.74 -10.59 16.45
CA ALA A 147 -5.42 -11.89 17.01
C ALA A 147 -6.69 -12.70 17.31
N THR A 148 -7.68 -12.08 17.98
CA THR A 148 -8.97 -12.68 18.30
C THR A 148 -9.74 -13.15 17.05
N LYS A 149 -9.78 -12.31 16.01
CA LYS A 149 -10.43 -12.64 14.73
C LYS A 149 -9.73 -13.80 14.03
N LEU A 150 -8.40 -13.81 14.03
CA LEU A 150 -7.61 -14.88 13.42
C LEU A 150 -7.85 -16.21 14.12
N VAL A 151 -7.83 -16.22 15.45
CA VAL A 151 -8.10 -17.43 16.25
C VAL A 151 -9.51 -17.96 15.96
N ASN A 152 -10.53 -17.10 15.99
CA ASN A 152 -11.90 -17.51 15.70
C ASN A 152 -12.04 -18.11 14.28
N GLU A 153 -11.47 -17.47 13.26
CA GLU A 153 -11.50 -17.99 11.89
C GLU A 153 -10.79 -19.35 11.76
N LEU A 154 -9.71 -19.57 12.51
CA LEU A 154 -9.00 -20.86 12.51
C LEU A 154 -9.79 -21.95 13.23
N VAL A 155 -10.45 -21.63 14.34
CA VAL A 155 -11.31 -22.57 15.08
C VAL A 155 -12.50 -22.99 14.22
N GLU A 156 -13.23 -22.02 13.65
CA GLU A 156 -14.36 -22.29 12.75
C GLU A 156 -13.93 -23.14 11.54
N ALA A 157 -12.78 -22.82 10.93
CA ALA A 157 -12.27 -23.59 9.80
C ALA A 157 -11.85 -25.01 10.19
N ALA A 158 -11.41 -25.24 11.44
CA ALA A 158 -11.12 -26.58 11.94
C ALA A 158 -12.41 -27.41 12.07
N ASP A 159 -13.46 -26.83 12.64
CA ASP A 159 -14.77 -27.46 12.80
C ASP A 159 -15.40 -27.82 11.45
N GLU A 160 -15.26 -26.95 10.45
CA GLU A 160 -15.75 -27.16 9.08
C GLU A 160 -14.84 -28.06 8.21
N LYS A 161 -13.74 -28.60 8.77
CA LYS A 161 -12.71 -29.37 8.03
C LYS A 161 -12.10 -28.61 6.85
N GLN A 162 -12.04 -27.28 6.92
CA GLN A 162 -11.45 -26.37 5.93
C GLN A 162 -10.13 -25.73 6.40
N LEU A 163 -9.59 -26.12 7.55
CA LEU A 163 -8.39 -25.52 8.16
C LEU A 163 -7.21 -25.35 7.19
N ASN A 164 -6.87 -26.40 6.44
CA ASN A 164 -5.76 -26.37 5.49
C ASN A 164 -5.93 -25.29 4.42
N LYS A 165 -7.16 -25.06 3.96
CA LYS A 165 -7.49 -24.02 2.98
C LYS A 165 -7.32 -22.62 3.58
N THR A 166 -7.69 -22.44 4.84
CA THR A 166 -7.51 -21.17 5.56
C THR A 166 -6.04 -20.88 5.82
N ILE A 167 -5.26 -21.87 6.29
CA ILE A 167 -3.80 -21.72 6.47
C ILE A 167 -3.12 -21.38 5.14
N ALA A 168 -3.46 -22.09 4.06
CA ALA A 168 -2.92 -21.81 2.73
C ALA A 168 -3.25 -20.39 2.23
N ARG A 169 -4.38 -19.82 2.66
CA ARG A 169 -4.77 -18.44 2.35
C ARG A 169 -3.83 -17.44 3.01
N TYR A 170 -3.52 -17.64 4.29
CA TYR A 170 -2.57 -16.82 5.04
C TYR A 170 -1.13 -17.05 4.57
N GLY A 171 -0.77 -18.25 4.11
CA GLY A 171 0.55 -18.53 3.52
C GLY A 171 0.82 -17.86 2.16
N ARG A 172 -0.19 -17.23 1.52
CA ARG A 172 -0.01 -16.49 0.25
C ARG A 172 0.40 -15.03 0.42
N VAL A 173 0.37 -14.53 1.65
CA VAL A 173 0.80 -13.18 1.98
C VAL A 173 2.27 -13.20 2.37
N ASP A 174 2.98 -12.13 2.04
CA ASP A 174 4.39 -11.96 2.39
C ASP A 174 4.55 -11.45 3.83
N LEU A 175 3.55 -10.73 4.34
CA LEU A 175 3.51 -10.22 5.72
C LEU A 175 2.08 -10.35 6.29
N LEU A 176 1.99 -11.03 7.43
CA LEU A 176 0.78 -11.09 8.25
C LEU A 176 0.96 -10.20 9.49
N CYS A 177 0.28 -9.06 9.52
CA CYS A 177 0.21 -8.18 10.67
C CYS A 177 -0.90 -8.67 11.61
N ILE A 178 -0.53 -9.12 12.80
CA ILE A 178 -1.45 -9.55 13.83
C ILE A 178 -1.43 -8.50 14.94
N ASP A 179 -2.57 -7.86 15.16
CA ASP A 179 -2.70 -6.88 16.25
C ASP A 179 -3.52 -7.46 17.40
N GLU A 180 -3.06 -7.19 18.61
CA GLU A 180 -3.82 -7.38 19.83
C GLU A 180 -4.39 -6.02 20.21
N LEU A 181 -5.54 -5.66 19.64
CA LEU A 181 -6.42 -4.75 20.37
C LEU A 181 -6.91 -5.53 21.57
N GLY A 182 -6.17 -5.40 22.66
CA GLY A 182 -6.54 -5.92 23.97
C GLY A 182 -8.01 -5.65 24.20
N TYR A 183 -8.70 -6.70 24.64
CA TYR A 183 -10.03 -6.64 25.23
C TYR A 183 -10.24 -5.29 25.94
N MET A 184 -11.38 -4.65 25.69
CA MET A 184 -11.90 -3.49 26.44
C MET A 184 -11.56 -2.07 25.92
N GLU A 185 -12.42 -1.53 25.05
CA GLU A 185 -13.19 -0.35 25.52
C GLU A 185 -14.28 -0.88 26.45
N LEU A 186 -13.92 -1.30 27.68
CA LEU A 186 -14.90 -1.49 28.74
C LEU A 186 -15.04 -0.11 29.37
N ASP A 187 -16.14 0.49 28.97
CA ASP A 187 -16.90 1.44 29.75
C ASP A 187 -16.32 2.85 29.96
N ARG A 188 -16.71 3.75 29.06
CA ARG A 188 -16.81 5.18 29.38
C ARG A 188 -18.28 5.61 29.52
N ARG A 189 -19.15 4.71 30.03
CA ARG A 189 -20.57 4.97 30.36
C ARG A 189 -21.07 4.07 31.50
N GLY A 190 -20.66 4.33 32.74
CA GLY A 190 -21.32 3.69 33.87
C GLY A 190 -20.68 3.88 35.23
N GLU A 191 -20.73 5.08 35.80
CA GLU A 191 -20.81 5.18 37.26
C GLU A 191 -22.28 5.30 37.68
N PRO A 192 -22.92 4.23 38.19
CA PRO A 192 -24.11 4.36 39.00
C PRO A 192 -23.68 4.57 40.46
N ASN A 193 -23.43 5.81 40.87
CA ASN A 193 -23.36 6.11 42.30
C ASN A 193 -24.78 6.31 42.84
N CYS A 194 -25.44 5.19 43.13
CA CYS A 194 -26.60 5.15 44.01
C CYS A 194 -26.17 4.67 45.41
N SER A 195 -26.24 5.62 46.35
CA SER A 195 -26.50 5.49 47.79
C SER A 195 -25.94 4.30 48.59
N SER A 196 -25.16 4.63 49.62
CA SER A 196 -25.37 4.14 51.00
C SER A 196 -24.71 5.15 51.96
N ARG A 197 -25.50 5.85 52.78
CA ARG A 197 -25.63 5.58 54.22
C ARG A 197 -24.28 5.57 54.95
N CYS A 198 -23.85 6.74 55.40
CA CYS A 198 -23.44 7.07 56.77
C CYS A 198 -23.32 8.59 56.88
#